data_AF-A0A9P7YA76-F1
#
_entry.id   AF-A0A9P7YA76-F1
#
_cell.length_a   1.000
_cell.length_b   1.000
_cell.length_c   1.000
_cell.angle_alpha   90.00
_cell.angle_beta   90.00
_cell.angle_gamma   90.00
#
_symmetry.space_group_name_H-M   'P 1'
#
loop_
_entity.id
_entity.type
_entity.pdbx_description
1 polymer ?
#
loop_
_entity_poly.entity_id
_entity_poly.type
_entity_poly.pdbx_seq_one_letter_code
_entity_poly.pdbx_strand_id
1 'polypeptide(L)'
;MFVQKLLPALATSTVCSQATAVVNSAADASALANCATIAGSIVIGPSATGIISIDGPEQIGGDLTCSDAGGLVSLGSTTIASIGGSFALSNLTLLSTLNMASLKSVQIINWSALPALSQLSFTAVVSKATSVTITNTFLSTLNGINLETVSVLDINNNNHLKTFSTRVANVTSLLSISNASSIEIPSLAVVNGSMGLYGNYITSLSALNLTTVGYTDSNLRQGSLAIVANS
;
A
#
# COMPACT_ATOMS: atom_id res chain seq x y z
N MET A 1 8.75 35.48 47.26
CA MET A 1 9.52 35.25 46.02
C MET A 1 8.90 34.03 45.34
N PHE A 2 7.90 34.23 44.48
CA PHE A 2 7.22 33.13 43.77
C PHE A 2 8.05 32.80 42.53
N VAL A 3 8.64 31.61 42.51
CA VAL A 3 9.35 31.09 41.34
C VAL A 3 8.29 30.62 40.36
N GLN A 4 7.96 31.46 39.39
CA GLN A 4 7.09 31.10 38.27
C GLN A 4 7.83 30.07 37.42
N LYS A 5 7.48 28.80 37.63
CA LYS A 5 7.97 27.67 36.84
C LYS A 5 7.46 27.87 35.41
N LEU A 6 8.32 28.35 34.50
CA LEU A 6 8.02 28.36 33.07
C LEU A 6 7.77 26.92 32.64
N LEU A 7 6.52 26.61 32.29
CA LEU A 7 6.19 25.42 31.52
C LEU A 7 6.77 25.64 30.11
N PRO A 8 7.52 24.68 29.55
CA PRO A 8 7.94 24.80 28.16
C PRO A 8 6.67 24.83 27.30
N ALA A 9 6.49 25.91 26.53
CA ALA A 9 5.49 25.95 25.48
C ALA A 9 5.80 24.80 24.52
N LEU A 10 4.86 23.85 24.34
CA LEU A 10 4.97 22.89 23.26
C LEU A 10 4.95 23.70 21.96
N ALA A 11 6.11 23.86 21.32
CA ALA A 11 6.15 24.30 19.94
C ALA A 11 5.45 23.21 19.14
N THR A 12 4.17 23.41 18.83
CA THR A 12 3.49 22.65 17.79
C THR A 12 4.32 22.89 16.54
N SER A 13 5.08 21.88 16.11
CA SER A 13 5.91 22.04 14.91
C SER A 13 4.94 22.35 13.77
N THR A 14 5.09 23.53 13.18
CA THR A 14 4.16 24.04 12.15
C THR A 14 4.03 23.07 10.97
N VAL A 15 5.03 22.20 10.79
CA VAL A 15 5.05 21.08 9.85
C VAL A 15 3.89 20.09 10.00
N CYS A 16 3.37 19.84 11.21
CA CYS A 16 2.25 18.91 11.40
C CYS A 16 0.94 19.45 10.78
N SER A 17 0.81 20.77 10.73
CA SER A 17 -0.35 21.49 10.19
C SER A 17 -0.16 21.96 8.75
N GLN A 18 1.00 21.71 8.14
CA GLN A 18 1.21 22.06 6.73
C GLN A 18 0.35 21.16 5.83
N ALA A 19 -0.10 21.72 4.71
CA ALA A 19 -0.80 20.96 3.69
C ALA A 19 0.08 19.84 3.12
N THR A 20 1.40 20.06 3.04
CA THR A 20 2.37 19.06 2.58
C THR A 20 3.68 19.20 3.35
N ALA A 21 4.12 18.14 4.00
CA ALA A 21 5.46 18.02 4.56
C ALA A 21 6.40 17.33 3.56
N VAL A 22 7.55 17.94 3.26
CA VAL A 22 8.55 17.36 2.34
C VAL A 22 9.70 16.76 3.14
N VAL A 23 10.05 15.51 2.83
CA VAL A 23 11.14 14.77 3.48
C VAL A 23 12.17 14.38 2.43
N ASN A 24 13.36 14.96 2.49
CA ASN A 24 14.47 14.64 1.59
C ASN A 24 15.59 13.86 2.30
N SER A 25 15.52 13.75 3.63
CA SER A 25 16.55 13.15 4.46
C SER A 25 15.99 12.58 5.76
N ALA A 26 16.78 11.77 6.45
CA ALA A 26 16.42 11.25 7.78
C ALA A 26 16.25 12.37 8.82
N ALA A 27 16.95 13.50 8.64
CA ALA A 27 16.80 14.66 9.51
C ALA A 27 15.42 15.31 9.36
N ASP A 28 14.93 15.45 8.12
CA ASP A 28 13.57 15.96 7.86
C ASP A 28 12.51 15.02 8.44
N ALA A 29 12.71 13.71 8.32
CA ALA A 29 11.82 12.72 8.90
C ALA A 29 11.77 12.83 10.44
N SER A 30 12.92 13.08 11.07
CA SER A 30 13.03 13.28 12.53
C SER A 30 12.30 14.54 13.01
N ALA A 31 12.16 15.56 12.15
CA ALA A 31 11.41 16.77 12.47
C ALA A 31 9.89 16.52 12.59
N LEU A 32 9.40 15.40 12.05
CA LEU A 32 8.00 14.97 12.16
C LEU A 32 7.72 14.18 13.44
N ALA A 33 8.75 13.83 14.22
CA ALA A 33 8.63 12.91 15.35
C ALA A 33 7.66 13.36 16.46
N ASN A 34 7.46 14.67 16.60
CA ASN A 34 6.54 15.25 17.59
C ASN A 34 5.11 15.42 17.07
N CYS A 35 4.86 15.12 15.79
CA CYS A 35 3.52 15.15 15.23
C CYS A 35 2.82 13.83 15.55
N ALA A 36 1.77 13.82 16.36
CA ALA A 36 0.90 12.65 16.46
C ALA A 36 0.04 12.47 15.19
N THR A 37 -0.32 13.58 14.55
CA THR A 37 -1.11 13.60 13.31
C THR A 37 -0.53 14.63 12.35
N ILE A 38 -0.40 14.24 11.09
CA ILE A 38 -0.15 15.14 9.97
C ILE A 38 -1.50 15.43 9.32
N ALA A 39 -1.97 16.67 9.35
CA ALA A 39 -3.26 17.01 8.77
C ALA A 39 -3.27 16.89 7.23
N GLY A 40 -2.13 17.21 6.61
CA GLY A 40 -1.92 17.15 5.16
C GLY A 40 -1.24 15.86 4.68
N SER A 41 -0.49 15.99 3.59
CA SER A 41 0.27 14.91 2.96
C SER A 41 1.75 14.95 3.35
N ILE A 42 2.44 13.81 3.18
CA ILE A 42 3.89 13.72 3.23
C ILE A 42 4.42 13.34 1.84
N VAL A 43 5.41 14.08 1.36
CA VAL A 43 6.11 13.79 0.10
C VAL A 43 7.56 13.49 0.41
N ILE A 44 8.01 12.28 0.08
CA ILE A 44 9.42 11.93 0.05
C ILE A 44 9.99 12.42 -1.28
N GLY A 45 10.85 13.42 -1.23
CA GLY A 45 11.35 14.08 -2.43
C GLY A 45 12.35 13.22 -3.22
N PRO A 46 12.61 13.56 -4.49
CA PRO A 46 13.43 12.74 -5.40
C PRO A 46 14.91 12.71 -5.00
N SER A 47 15.37 13.64 -4.16
CA SER A 47 16.72 13.63 -3.61
C SER A 47 16.88 12.73 -2.37
N ALA A 48 15.81 12.07 -1.91
CA ALA A 48 15.89 11.15 -0.78
C ALA A 48 16.79 9.96 -1.12
N THR A 49 17.68 9.61 -0.18
CA THR A 49 18.65 8.53 -0.34
C THR A 49 18.77 7.68 0.92
N GLY A 50 19.23 6.45 0.76
CA GLY A 50 19.47 5.54 1.88
C GLY A 50 18.17 5.11 2.56
N ILE A 51 18.08 5.32 3.87
CA ILE A 51 16.97 4.84 4.71
C ILE A 51 16.21 6.05 5.23
N ILE A 52 14.89 6.07 5.01
CA ILE A 52 13.98 7.07 5.57
C ILE A 52 12.95 6.35 6.46
N SER A 53 12.95 6.70 7.76
CA SER A 53 11.94 6.25 8.72
C SER A 53 11.14 7.44 9.23
N ILE A 54 9.83 7.42 9.04
CA ILE A 54 8.90 8.47 9.45
C ILE A 54 8.24 8.04 10.76
N ASP A 55 9.00 8.10 11.84
CA ASP A 55 8.52 7.73 13.18
C ASP A 55 8.03 8.95 13.95
N GLY A 56 6.91 8.78 14.67
CA GLY A 56 6.20 9.83 15.41
C GLY A 56 4.74 9.95 14.98
N PRO A 57 4.48 10.31 13.71
CA PRO A 57 3.11 10.36 13.19
C PRO A 57 2.40 9.02 13.30
N GLU A 58 1.24 9.03 13.97
CA GLU A 58 0.34 7.87 14.01
C GLU A 58 -0.67 7.93 12.85
N GLN A 59 -0.98 9.14 12.36
CA GLN A 59 -1.97 9.35 11.31
C GLN A 59 -1.49 10.39 10.29
N ILE A 60 -1.69 10.09 9.01
CA ILE A 60 -1.56 11.04 7.90
C ILE A 60 -2.96 11.29 7.36
N GLY A 61 -3.43 12.53 7.37
CA GLY A 61 -4.75 12.90 6.86
C GLY A 61 -4.84 12.84 5.34
N GLY A 62 -3.76 13.22 4.66
CA GLY A 62 -3.63 13.15 3.20
C GLY A 62 -2.86 11.92 2.73
N ASP A 63 -1.98 12.15 1.76
CA ASP A 63 -1.21 11.12 1.05
C ASP A 63 0.17 10.92 1.67
N LEU A 64 0.76 9.74 1.48
CA LEU A 64 2.19 9.48 1.61
C LEU A 64 2.73 9.13 0.23
N THR A 65 3.52 10.01 -0.38
CA THR A 65 4.00 9.82 -1.75
C THR A 65 5.52 9.83 -1.85
N CYS A 66 6.05 9.04 -2.78
CA CYS A 66 7.46 9.08 -3.16
C CYS A 66 7.60 8.77 -4.64
N SER A 67 8.31 9.61 -5.38
CA SER A 67 8.54 9.41 -6.81
C SER A 67 9.96 9.79 -7.19
N ASP A 68 10.56 9.00 -8.08
CA ASP A 68 11.86 9.28 -8.70
C ASP A 68 13.05 9.39 -7.72
N ALA A 69 12.91 8.87 -6.49
CA ALA A 69 13.98 8.82 -5.50
C ALA A 69 14.89 7.61 -5.75
N GLY A 70 15.69 7.68 -6.82
CA GLY A 70 16.53 6.57 -7.28
C GLY A 70 17.60 6.12 -6.28
N GLY A 71 17.95 6.93 -5.28
CA GLY A 71 18.89 6.58 -4.22
C GLY A 71 18.24 6.01 -2.95
N LEU A 72 16.90 5.97 -2.88
CA LEU A 72 16.17 5.48 -1.71
C LEU A 72 16.22 3.95 -1.67
N VAL A 73 16.71 3.40 -0.56
CA VAL A 73 16.91 1.95 -0.35
C VAL A 73 15.82 1.37 0.55
N SER A 74 15.39 2.12 1.57
CA SER A 74 14.34 1.68 2.49
C SER A 74 13.46 2.86 2.90
N LEU A 75 12.16 2.61 2.93
CA LEU A 75 11.16 3.53 3.45
C LEU A 75 10.34 2.82 4.53
N GLY A 76 10.07 3.51 5.63
CA GLY A 76 9.18 2.94 6.62
C GLY A 76 8.70 3.84 7.72
N SER A 77 7.93 3.24 8.61
CA SER A 77 7.47 3.79 9.88
C SER A 77 7.06 2.66 10.82
N THR A 78 7.33 2.85 12.10
CA THR A 78 6.88 1.99 13.19
C THR A 78 5.60 2.50 13.87
N THR A 79 5.16 3.72 13.53
CA THR A 79 4.11 4.45 14.27
C THR A 79 2.88 4.75 13.41
N ILE A 80 3.05 5.01 12.10
CA ILE A 80 1.94 5.33 11.21
C ILE A 80 0.96 4.16 11.16
N ALA A 81 -0.22 4.36 11.73
CA ALA A 81 -1.31 3.41 11.79
C ALA A 81 -2.34 3.61 10.67
N SER A 82 -2.51 4.84 10.20
CA SER A 82 -3.46 5.17 9.13
C SER A 82 -2.98 6.25 8.15
N ILE A 83 -3.30 6.05 6.88
CA ILE A 83 -3.14 7.04 5.80
C ILE A 83 -4.53 7.34 5.22
N GLY A 84 -4.98 8.58 5.32
CA GLY A 84 -6.32 8.99 4.90
C GLY A 84 -6.50 9.02 3.38
N GLY A 85 -5.42 9.24 2.63
CA GLY A 85 -5.38 9.22 1.18
C GLY A 85 -4.57 8.07 0.60
N SER A 86 -3.72 8.41 -0.37
CA SER A 86 -2.92 7.47 -1.16
C SER A 86 -1.55 7.21 -0.56
N PHE A 87 -1.18 5.94 -0.47
CA PHE A 87 0.20 5.51 -0.31
C PHE A 87 0.78 5.19 -1.69
N ALA A 88 1.40 6.18 -2.31
CA ALA A 88 1.84 6.13 -3.70
C ALA A 88 3.37 6.08 -3.82
N LEU A 89 3.90 5.03 -4.44
CA LEU A 89 5.33 4.84 -4.65
C LEU A 89 5.57 4.59 -6.14
N SER A 90 6.43 5.40 -6.76
CA SER A 90 6.71 5.29 -8.19
C SER A 90 8.20 5.47 -8.51
N ASN A 91 8.70 4.63 -9.43
CA ASN A 91 10.05 4.76 -9.99
C ASN A 91 11.16 4.80 -8.92
N LEU A 92 11.13 3.85 -7.98
CA LEU A 92 12.11 3.71 -6.90
C LEU A 92 12.98 2.48 -7.15
N THR A 93 13.96 2.64 -8.02
CA THR A 93 14.73 1.52 -8.61
C THR A 93 15.62 0.78 -7.60
N LEU A 94 16.00 1.42 -6.48
CA LEU A 94 16.81 0.83 -5.42
C LEU A 94 16.03 0.49 -4.15
N LEU A 95 14.73 0.82 -4.07
CA LEU A 95 13.92 0.55 -2.88
C LEU A 95 13.77 -0.96 -2.72
N SER A 96 14.43 -1.53 -1.72
CA SER A 96 14.43 -2.98 -1.48
C SER A 96 13.49 -3.42 -0.37
N THR A 97 13.25 -2.51 0.60
CA THR A 97 12.44 -2.78 1.79
C THR A 97 11.40 -1.70 2.01
N LEU A 98 10.16 -2.12 2.27
CA LEU A 98 9.08 -1.26 2.72
C LEU A 98 8.56 -1.75 4.08
N ASN A 99 8.76 -0.96 5.13
CA ASN A 99 8.40 -1.33 6.50
C ASN A 99 7.32 -0.40 7.06
N MET A 100 6.10 -0.88 7.20
CA MET A 100 4.99 -0.12 7.78
C MET A 100 4.38 -0.91 8.94
N ALA A 101 5.14 -1.04 10.02
CA ALA A 101 4.88 -2.02 11.07
C ALA A 101 3.51 -1.85 11.75
N SER A 102 3.04 -0.60 11.91
CA SER A 102 1.77 -0.25 12.56
C SER A 102 0.60 -0.01 11.59
N LEU A 103 0.84 0.01 10.27
CA LEU A 103 -0.17 0.44 9.30
C LEU A 103 -1.30 -0.59 9.20
N LYS A 104 -2.53 -0.13 9.47
CA LYS A 104 -3.76 -0.95 9.42
C LYS A 104 -4.73 -0.51 8.34
N SER A 105 -4.74 0.79 8.00
CA SER A 105 -5.67 1.35 7.04
C SER A 105 -5.02 2.40 6.14
N VAL A 106 -5.34 2.32 4.86
CA VAL A 106 -4.94 3.28 3.83
C VAL A 106 -6.07 3.39 2.83
N GLN A 107 -6.37 4.54 2.25
CA GLN A 107 -7.46 4.61 1.27
C GLN A 107 -7.06 3.95 -0.06
N ILE A 108 -5.88 4.30 -0.59
CA ILE A 108 -5.36 3.76 -1.86
C ILE A 108 -3.91 3.31 -1.68
N ILE A 109 -3.59 2.10 -2.13
CA ILE A 109 -2.20 1.66 -2.36
C ILE A 109 -1.95 1.74 -3.87
N ASN A 110 -0.93 2.49 -4.28
CA ASN A 110 -0.51 2.58 -5.67
C ASN A 110 1.01 2.49 -5.78
N TRP A 111 1.51 1.31 -6.09
CA TRP A 111 2.94 1.03 -6.19
C TRP A 111 3.28 0.64 -7.62
N SER A 112 4.23 1.35 -8.23
CA SER A 112 4.60 1.14 -9.63
C SER A 112 6.10 1.30 -9.83
N ALA A 113 6.70 0.45 -10.66
CA ALA A 113 8.12 0.52 -11.01
C ALA A 113 9.03 0.52 -9.77
N LEU A 114 8.94 -0.54 -8.97
CA LEU A 114 9.75 -0.80 -7.78
C LEU A 114 10.57 -2.10 -7.97
N PRO A 115 11.44 -2.19 -8.99
CA PRO A 115 12.04 -3.44 -9.44
C PRO A 115 13.00 -4.10 -8.44
N ALA A 116 13.41 -3.40 -7.38
CA ALA A 116 14.22 -3.96 -6.29
C ALA A 116 13.39 -4.35 -5.05
N LEU A 117 12.11 -3.95 -4.97
CA LEU A 117 11.29 -4.11 -3.77
C LEU A 117 10.96 -5.58 -3.59
N SER A 118 11.59 -6.20 -2.59
CA SER A 118 11.50 -7.65 -2.35
C SER A 118 10.96 -7.99 -0.95
N GLN A 119 10.98 -7.03 -0.04
CA GLN A 119 10.57 -7.22 1.35
C GLN A 119 9.50 -6.22 1.79
N LEU A 120 8.38 -6.75 2.28
CA LEU A 120 7.38 -6.00 3.05
C LEU A 120 7.48 -6.37 4.53
N SER A 121 7.31 -5.39 5.42
CA SER A 121 7.21 -5.60 6.87
C SER A 121 6.00 -4.87 7.44
N PHE A 122 4.82 -5.47 7.25
CA PHE A 122 3.50 -4.90 7.58
C PHE A 122 2.88 -5.71 8.70
N THR A 123 3.49 -5.67 9.89
CA THR A 123 3.17 -6.57 11.01
C THR A 123 1.76 -6.38 11.57
N ALA A 124 1.23 -5.17 11.55
CA ALA A 124 -0.14 -4.88 11.99
C ALA A 124 -1.22 -5.32 11.00
N VAL A 125 -0.81 -5.73 9.79
CA VAL A 125 -1.66 -6.14 8.66
C VAL A 125 -2.62 -5.03 8.21
N VAL A 126 -2.43 -4.57 6.97
CA VAL A 126 -3.36 -3.65 6.32
C VAL A 126 -4.64 -4.40 6.01
N SER A 127 -5.73 -3.99 6.67
CA SER A 127 -7.04 -4.64 6.57
C SER A 127 -8.11 -3.78 5.90
N LYS A 128 -7.81 -2.49 5.68
CA LYS A 128 -8.71 -1.54 5.03
C LYS A 128 -7.99 -0.79 3.91
N ALA A 129 -8.50 -0.96 2.70
CA ALA A 129 -8.18 -0.15 1.53
C ALA A 129 -9.31 -0.22 0.51
N THR A 130 -9.54 0.90 -0.18
CA THR A 130 -10.53 0.98 -1.25
C THR A 130 -9.96 0.47 -2.57
N SER A 131 -8.68 0.75 -2.85
CA SER A 131 -7.99 0.34 -4.07
C SER A 131 -6.56 -0.09 -3.77
N VAL A 132 -6.12 -1.17 -4.40
CA VAL A 132 -4.74 -1.65 -4.35
C VAL A 132 -4.27 -1.93 -5.77
N THR A 133 -3.28 -1.17 -6.21
CA THR A 133 -2.55 -1.42 -7.47
C THR A 133 -1.07 -1.59 -7.14
N ILE A 134 -0.52 -2.75 -7.49
CA ILE A 134 0.90 -3.06 -7.28
C ILE A 134 1.45 -3.62 -8.58
N THR A 135 2.37 -2.89 -9.21
CA THR A 135 2.92 -3.24 -10.51
C THR A 135 4.44 -3.11 -10.58
N ASN A 136 5.07 -4.05 -11.31
CA ASN A 136 6.51 -4.07 -11.57
C ASN A 136 7.34 -3.99 -10.28
N THR A 137 7.13 -4.96 -9.39
CA THR A 137 7.90 -5.13 -8.16
C THR A 137 8.64 -6.47 -8.13
N PHE A 138 9.64 -6.61 -7.26
CA PHE A 138 10.35 -7.86 -7.01
C PHE A 138 9.71 -8.69 -5.86
N LEU A 139 8.50 -8.34 -5.46
CA LEU A 139 7.84 -8.96 -4.31
C LEU A 139 7.51 -10.41 -4.63
N SER A 140 7.91 -11.31 -3.73
CA SER A 140 7.55 -12.74 -3.82
C SER A 140 6.22 -13.07 -3.12
N THR A 141 5.75 -12.16 -2.27
CA THR A 141 4.51 -12.24 -1.50
C THR A 141 3.97 -10.84 -1.19
N LEU A 142 2.67 -10.73 -0.96
CA LEU A 142 1.99 -9.53 -0.45
C LEU A 142 1.51 -9.71 1.00
N ASN A 143 2.19 -10.59 1.76
CA ASN A 143 1.94 -10.79 3.18
C ASN A 143 1.93 -9.45 3.94
N GLY A 144 0.90 -9.28 4.77
CA GLY A 144 0.65 -8.03 5.49
C GLY A 144 -0.38 -7.12 4.83
N ILE A 145 -0.96 -7.53 3.68
CA ILE A 145 -2.15 -6.90 3.09
C ILE A 145 -3.28 -7.94 3.03
N ASN A 146 -4.25 -7.83 3.92
CA ASN A 146 -5.40 -8.74 4.03
C ASN A 146 -6.69 -7.95 4.17
N LEU A 147 -7.25 -7.54 3.04
CA LEU A 147 -8.48 -6.77 2.98
C LEU A 147 -9.69 -7.70 3.14
N GLU A 148 -10.79 -7.21 3.72
CA GLU A 148 -12.07 -7.93 3.70
C GLU A 148 -12.86 -7.60 2.43
N THR A 149 -12.97 -6.31 2.13
CA THR A 149 -13.62 -5.76 0.94
C THR A 149 -12.71 -4.74 0.28
N VAL A 150 -12.67 -4.74 -1.05
CA VAL A 150 -11.91 -3.79 -1.87
C VAL A 150 -12.68 -3.48 -3.16
N SER A 151 -12.54 -2.29 -3.71
CA SER A 151 -13.15 -1.97 -5.00
C SER A 151 -12.30 -2.49 -6.16
N VAL A 152 -11.03 -2.13 -6.16
CA VAL A 152 -10.06 -2.53 -7.18
C VAL A 152 -8.88 -3.21 -6.53
N LEU A 153 -8.57 -4.42 -6.98
CA LEU A 153 -7.37 -5.16 -6.64
C LEU A 153 -6.68 -5.55 -7.95
N ASP A 154 -5.61 -4.83 -8.29
CA ASP A 154 -4.87 -5.00 -9.53
C ASP A 154 -3.39 -5.26 -9.23
N ILE A 155 -2.98 -6.53 -9.38
CA ILE A 155 -1.64 -7.01 -9.11
C ILE A 155 -1.06 -7.50 -10.43
N ASN A 156 -0.28 -6.66 -11.12
CA ASN A 156 0.16 -6.94 -12.49
C ASN A 156 1.67 -6.75 -12.69
N ASN A 157 2.25 -7.43 -13.68
CA ASN A 157 3.68 -7.31 -14.02
C ASN A 157 4.65 -7.60 -12.85
N ASN A 158 4.27 -8.43 -11.89
CA ASN A 158 5.14 -8.82 -10.77
C ASN A 158 5.74 -10.21 -11.04
N ASN A 159 6.65 -10.32 -12.00
CA ASN A 159 7.16 -11.60 -12.51
C ASN A 159 7.82 -12.49 -11.44
N HIS A 160 8.18 -11.94 -10.28
CA HIS A 160 8.76 -12.66 -9.16
C HIS A 160 7.74 -13.06 -8.09
N LEU A 161 6.46 -12.71 -8.27
CA LEU A 161 5.38 -13.01 -7.32
C LEU A 161 5.07 -14.50 -7.36
N LYS A 162 5.73 -15.23 -6.44
CA LYS A 162 5.61 -16.68 -6.35
C LYS A 162 4.25 -17.12 -5.86
N THR A 163 3.75 -16.42 -4.85
CA THR A 163 2.47 -16.71 -4.21
C THR A 163 1.73 -15.41 -3.98
N PHE A 164 0.58 -15.26 -4.66
CA PHE A 164 -0.43 -14.29 -4.27
C PHE A 164 -1.44 -14.98 -3.35
N SER A 165 -1.32 -14.73 -2.04
CA SER A 165 -2.30 -15.18 -1.04
C SER A 165 -2.93 -13.96 -0.38
N THR A 166 -4.25 -13.90 -0.36
CA THR A 166 -4.99 -12.83 0.32
C THR A 166 -6.27 -13.38 0.93
N ARG A 167 -6.74 -12.68 1.97
CA ARG A 167 -8.03 -12.96 2.63
C ARG A 167 -9.18 -12.10 2.09
N VAL A 168 -9.00 -11.45 0.93
CA VAL A 168 -10.08 -10.70 0.28
C VAL A 168 -11.31 -11.57 0.10
N ALA A 169 -12.44 -11.09 0.63
CA ALA A 169 -13.72 -11.79 0.53
C ALA A 169 -14.58 -11.20 -0.58
N ASN A 170 -14.59 -9.86 -0.71
CA ASN A 170 -15.44 -9.16 -1.67
C ASN A 170 -14.65 -8.15 -2.50
N VAL A 171 -14.77 -8.24 -3.82
CA VAL A 171 -14.26 -7.25 -4.77
C VAL A 171 -15.45 -6.57 -5.44
N THR A 172 -15.54 -5.23 -5.40
CA THR A 172 -16.75 -4.51 -5.86
C THR A 172 -16.66 -3.92 -7.26
N SER A 173 -15.53 -4.07 -7.96
CA SER A 173 -15.36 -3.54 -9.32
C SER A 173 -14.41 -4.39 -10.16
N LEU A 174 -13.15 -4.54 -9.74
CA LEU A 174 -12.13 -5.21 -10.55
C LEU A 174 -11.18 -6.04 -9.70
N LEU A 175 -11.04 -7.31 -10.08
CA LEU A 175 -9.92 -8.16 -9.68
C LEU A 175 -9.08 -8.45 -10.93
N SER A 176 -7.84 -8.00 -10.94
CA SER A 176 -6.89 -8.23 -12.03
C SER A 176 -5.60 -8.80 -11.45
N ILE A 177 -5.18 -9.97 -11.92
CA ILE A 177 -3.92 -10.59 -11.53
C ILE A 177 -3.17 -11.02 -12.79
N SER A 178 -1.93 -10.57 -12.93
CA SER A 178 -1.05 -11.01 -14.00
C SER A 178 0.36 -11.34 -13.55
N ASN A 179 0.97 -12.29 -14.28
CA ASN A 179 2.34 -12.78 -14.09
C ASN A 179 2.64 -13.35 -12.69
N ALA A 180 1.65 -13.97 -12.03
CA ALA A 180 1.84 -14.73 -10.79
C ALA A 180 2.11 -16.22 -11.09
N SER A 181 2.89 -16.91 -10.25
CA SER A 181 3.09 -18.38 -10.39
C SER A 181 2.17 -19.24 -9.52
N SER A 182 1.53 -18.65 -8.51
CA SER A 182 0.48 -19.30 -7.70
C SER A 182 -0.53 -18.26 -7.23
N ILE A 183 -1.82 -18.59 -7.31
CA ILE A 183 -2.93 -17.74 -6.88
C ILE A 183 -3.80 -18.50 -5.88
N GLU A 184 -3.76 -18.04 -4.64
CA GLU A 184 -4.53 -18.55 -3.51
C GLU A 184 -5.45 -17.46 -2.96
N ILE A 185 -6.73 -17.54 -3.30
CA ILE A 185 -7.76 -16.59 -2.87
C ILE A 185 -8.89 -17.36 -2.16
N PRO A 186 -8.58 -18.13 -1.10
CA PRO A 186 -9.51 -19.10 -0.53
C PRO A 186 -10.74 -18.44 0.12
N SER A 187 -10.62 -17.16 0.53
CA SER A 187 -11.72 -16.41 1.14
C SER A 187 -12.59 -15.66 0.13
N LEU A 188 -12.15 -15.53 -1.13
CA LEU A 188 -12.86 -14.73 -2.13
C LEU A 188 -14.22 -15.37 -2.42
N ALA A 189 -15.28 -14.61 -2.15
CA ALA A 189 -16.66 -15.05 -2.29
C ALA A 189 -17.34 -14.41 -3.50
N VAL A 190 -17.12 -13.11 -3.72
CA VAL A 190 -17.80 -12.32 -4.74
C VAL A 190 -16.83 -11.35 -5.42
N VAL A 191 -16.87 -11.34 -6.76
CA VAL A 191 -16.35 -10.26 -7.60
C VAL A 191 -17.53 -9.60 -8.31
N ASN A 192 -18.04 -8.52 -7.73
CA ASN A 192 -19.16 -7.73 -8.24
C ASN A 192 -18.68 -6.77 -9.35
N GLY A 193 -18.24 -7.35 -10.46
CA GLY A 193 -17.62 -6.63 -11.58
C GLY A 193 -16.84 -7.60 -12.45
N SER A 194 -15.61 -7.26 -12.82
CA SER A 194 -14.78 -8.11 -13.70
C SER A 194 -13.64 -8.79 -12.94
N MET A 195 -13.35 -10.03 -13.33
CA MET A 195 -12.20 -10.79 -12.86
C MET A 195 -11.33 -11.19 -14.05
N GLY A 196 -10.06 -10.83 -14.01
CA GLY A 196 -9.10 -11.12 -15.07
C GLY A 196 -7.84 -11.76 -14.55
N LEU A 197 -7.48 -12.91 -15.13
CA LEU A 197 -6.24 -13.65 -14.88
C LEU A 197 -5.45 -13.74 -16.19
N TYR A 198 -4.37 -12.98 -16.30
CA TYR A 198 -3.62 -12.79 -17.55
C TYR A 198 -2.16 -13.23 -17.42
N GLY A 199 -1.66 -14.05 -18.34
CA GLY A 199 -0.21 -14.32 -18.41
C GLY A 199 0.38 -15.00 -17.17
N ASN A 200 -0.45 -15.67 -16.35
CA ASN A 200 0.03 -16.30 -15.13
C ASN A 200 0.64 -17.67 -15.41
N TYR A 201 1.62 -18.06 -14.62
CA TYR A 201 2.31 -19.34 -14.70
C TYR A 201 1.72 -20.36 -13.71
N ILE A 202 0.40 -20.30 -13.50
CA ILE A 202 -0.29 -21.04 -12.44
C ILE A 202 -0.52 -22.48 -12.83
N THR A 203 -0.08 -23.41 -11.96
CA THR A 203 -0.49 -24.82 -12.05
C THR A 203 -1.80 -25.08 -11.32
N SER A 204 -2.19 -24.18 -10.41
CA SER A 204 -3.44 -24.25 -9.65
C SER A 204 -4.03 -22.86 -9.39
N LEU A 205 -5.37 -22.80 -9.37
CA LEU A 205 -6.16 -21.66 -8.92
C LEU A 205 -7.08 -22.16 -7.79
N SER A 206 -6.90 -21.62 -6.58
CA SER A 206 -7.75 -21.98 -5.43
C SER A 206 -8.61 -20.78 -5.01
N ALA A 207 -9.91 -20.89 -5.29
CA ALA A 207 -10.93 -19.90 -4.95
C ALA A 207 -12.18 -20.61 -4.39
N LEU A 208 -12.00 -21.37 -3.30
CA LEU A 208 -12.99 -22.35 -2.81
C LEU A 208 -14.34 -21.74 -2.42
N ASN A 209 -14.35 -20.48 -2.02
CA ASN A 209 -15.57 -19.78 -1.61
C ASN A 209 -16.21 -18.95 -2.74
N LEU A 210 -15.62 -18.92 -3.94
CA LEU A 210 -16.06 -18.04 -5.01
C LEU A 210 -17.39 -18.52 -5.58
N THR A 211 -18.42 -17.69 -5.43
CA THR A 211 -19.79 -18.00 -5.87
C THR A 211 -20.28 -17.08 -6.98
N THR A 212 -19.65 -15.91 -7.17
CA THR A 212 -20.09 -14.92 -8.17
C THR A 212 -18.90 -14.16 -8.76
N VAL A 213 -18.87 -14.11 -10.10
CA VAL A 213 -18.08 -13.15 -10.89
C VAL A 213 -19.04 -12.49 -11.86
N GLY A 214 -19.09 -11.16 -11.86
CA GLY A 214 -20.06 -10.40 -12.63
C GLY A 214 -20.83 -9.43 -11.74
N TYR A 215 -21.54 -8.49 -12.34
CA TYR A 215 -22.39 -7.61 -11.55
C TYR A 215 -23.58 -8.37 -10.95
N THR A 216 -23.87 -8.12 -9.67
CA THR A 216 -25.05 -8.68 -8.99
C THR A 216 -26.32 -7.88 -9.27
N ASP A 217 -26.19 -6.64 -9.77
CA ASP A 217 -27.31 -5.85 -10.27
C ASP A 217 -27.71 -6.32 -11.67
N SER A 218 -28.94 -6.83 -11.79
CA SER A 218 -29.52 -7.29 -13.07
C SER A 218 -29.56 -6.24 -14.19
N ASN A 219 -29.41 -4.94 -13.85
CA ASN A 219 -29.36 -3.85 -14.82
C ASN A 219 -27.95 -3.61 -15.39
N LEU A 220 -26.90 -4.08 -14.71
CA LEU A 220 -25.51 -3.95 -15.13
C LEU A 220 -25.07 -5.22 -15.87
N ARG A 221 -25.22 -5.25 -17.20
CA ARG A 221 -25.04 -6.47 -18.01
C ARG A 221 -23.59 -6.85 -18.36
N GLN A 222 -22.57 -6.29 -17.71
CA GLN A 222 -21.17 -6.49 -18.15
C GLN A 222 -20.15 -6.62 -17.01
N GLY A 223 -20.13 -7.78 -16.35
CA GLY A 223 -18.89 -8.24 -15.71
C GLY A 223 -18.39 -9.46 -16.47
N SER A 224 -17.08 -9.60 -16.61
CA SER A 224 -16.46 -10.70 -17.36
C SER A 224 -15.49 -11.48 -16.47
N LEU A 225 -15.44 -12.79 -16.69
CA LEU A 225 -14.32 -13.63 -16.26
C LEU A 225 -13.42 -13.84 -17.47
N ALA A 226 -12.17 -13.39 -17.38
CA ALA A 226 -11.16 -13.61 -18.40
C ALA A 226 -10.01 -14.45 -17.82
N ILE A 227 -9.66 -15.54 -18.49
CA ILE A 227 -8.49 -16.37 -18.22
C ILE A 227 -7.71 -16.46 -19.53
N VAL A 228 -6.63 -15.70 -19.66
CA VAL A 228 -5.94 -15.50 -20.94
C VAL A 228 -4.44 -15.76 -20.78
N ALA A 229 -3.88 -16.58 -21.69
CA ALA A 229 -2.45 -16.85 -21.79
C ALA A 229 -1.81 -17.37 -20.48
N ASN A 230 -2.53 -18.19 -19.71
CA ASN A 230 -1.98 -18.83 -18.51
C ASN A 230 -1.38 -20.20 -18.90
N SER A 231 -0.20 -20.55 -18.36
CA SER A 231 0.57 -21.76 -18.75
C SER A 231 1.26 -22.45 -17.60
#